data_AF-A0A6V7VQA5-F1
#
_entry.id   AF-A0A6V7VQA5-F1
#
_cell.length_a   1.000
_cell.length_b   1.000
_cell.length_c   1.000
_cell.angle_alpha   90.00
_cell.angle_beta   90.00
_cell.angle_gamma   90.00
#
_symmetry.space_group_name_H-M   'P 1'
#
loop_
_entity.id
_entity.type
_entity.pdbx_description
1 polymer ?
#
loop_
_entity_poly.entity_id
_entity_poly.type
_entity_poly.pdbx_seq_one_letter_code
_entity_poly.pdbx_strand_id
1 'polypeptide(L)'
;MKPDTEYLIRIRTLLISGLQVESGEFRIHTPRIKEPNPLARLDVLYSSEQPTVRLQWTLAPHIHSSEINGYDLRITDRYDLPESEWRNHRVSGYSPQLALDNLRPYTTYFVRVDIRKNNGDVLKGNTIYRFTTLSNLPVIPNENFVDKGNEVQPLAFEQIDRGRVKIIWEFHSTVVNAAKGYFKLF
;
A
#
# COMPACT_ATOMS: atom_id res chain seq x y z
N MET A 1 16.70 18.06 -7.35
CA MET A 1 15.82 19.10 -7.92
C MET A 1 14.54 19.16 -7.10
N LYS A 2 14.00 20.35 -6.85
CA LYS A 2 12.71 20.58 -6.20
C LYS A 2 11.59 20.17 -7.16
N PRO A 3 10.45 19.67 -6.67
CA PRO A 3 9.29 19.31 -7.48
C PRO A 3 8.55 20.55 -8.00
N ASP A 4 7.75 20.40 -9.07
CA ASP A 4 6.99 21.49 -9.72
C ASP A 4 7.82 22.74 -10.01
N THR A 5 9.08 22.54 -10.38
CA THR A 5 10.08 23.60 -10.53
C THR A 5 10.74 23.50 -11.89
N GLU A 6 10.80 24.63 -12.59
CA GLU A 6 11.56 24.73 -13.84
C GLU A 6 13.05 24.93 -13.54
N TYR A 7 13.89 24.19 -14.26
CA TYR A 7 15.34 24.29 -14.24
C TYR A 7 15.85 24.60 -15.63
N LEU A 8 16.88 25.44 -15.68
CA LEU A 8 17.65 25.71 -16.88
C LEU A 8 19.00 25.00 -16.76
N ILE A 9 19.32 24.15 -17.73
CA ILE A 9 20.55 23.35 -17.77
C ILE A 9 21.39 23.80 -18.94
N ARG A 10 22.70 24.00 -18.68
CA ARG A 10 23.74 24.16 -19.71
C ARG A 10 24.85 23.18 -19.40
N ILE A 11 25.34 22.49 -20.43
CA ILE A 11 26.42 21.52 -20.33
C ILE A 11 27.66 22.15 -20.94
N ARG A 12 28.78 22.09 -20.21
CA ARG A 12 30.09 22.51 -20.71
C ARG A 12 31.00 21.30 -20.81
N THR A 13 31.62 21.11 -21.96
CA THR A 13 32.55 20.01 -22.22
C THR A 13 33.92 20.58 -22.50
N LEU A 14 34.92 20.13 -21.75
CA LEU A 14 36.32 20.39 -22.03
C LEU A 14 36.89 19.19 -22.80
N LEU A 15 37.31 19.42 -24.03
CA LEU A 15 37.93 18.40 -24.86
C LEU A 15 39.40 18.19 -24.46
N ILE A 16 39.97 17.03 -24.80
CA ILE A 16 41.39 16.70 -24.57
C ILE A 16 42.32 17.71 -25.27
N SER A 17 41.84 18.32 -26.36
CA SER A 17 42.53 19.41 -27.07
C SER A 17 42.55 20.75 -26.32
N GLY A 18 41.92 20.84 -25.15
CA GLY A 18 41.76 22.07 -24.37
C GLY A 18 40.60 22.96 -24.84
N LEU A 19 39.89 22.57 -25.90
CA LEU A 19 38.79 23.33 -26.45
C LEU A 19 37.52 23.13 -25.60
N GLN A 20 36.83 24.23 -25.30
CA GLN A 20 35.55 24.19 -24.58
C GLN A 20 34.39 24.27 -25.56
N VAL A 21 33.43 23.35 -25.41
CA VAL A 21 32.16 23.35 -26.14
C VAL A 21 31.04 23.50 -25.13
N GLU A 22 30.11 24.41 -25.38
CA GLU A 22 28.89 24.53 -24.59
C GLU A 22 27.71 23.94 -25.34
N SER A 23 26.81 23.26 -24.62
CA SER A 23 25.47 23.01 -25.12
C SER A 23 24.66 24.30 -25.11
N GLY A 24 23.57 24.33 -25.87
CA GLY A 24 22.51 25.33 -25.66
C GLY A 24 21.82 25.17 -24.29
N GLU A 25 20.81 26.01 -24.05
CA GLU A 25 19.97 25.95 -22.84
C GLU A 25 18.87 24.91 -22.98
N PHE A 26 18.79 24.00 -22.01
CA PHE A 26 17.66 23.07 -21.88
C PHE A 26 16.79 23.52 -20.72
N ARG A 27 15.50 23.73 -20.99
CA ARG A 27 14.49 23.89 -19.95
C ARG A 27 13.95 22.52 -19.58
N ILE A 28 14.02 22.17 -18.30
CA ILE A 28 13.34 20.99 -17.79
C ILE A 28 12.38 21.41 -16.68
N HIS A 29 11.20 20.82 -16.66
CA HIS A 29 10.23 21.04 -15.60
C HIS A 29 10.12 19.76 -14.77
N THR A 30 10.35 19.84 -13.46
CA THR A 30 10.18 18.69 -12.59
C THR A 30 8.71 18.40 -12.36
N PRO A 31 8.29 17.13 -12.32
CA PRO A 31 6.89 16.78 -12.10
C PRO A 31 6.44 17.24 -10.70
N ARG A 32 5.14 17.56 -10.59
CA ARG A 32 4.46 17.73 -9.29
C ARG A 32 4.53 16.42 -8.51
N ILE A 33 4.92 16.49 -7.23
CA ILE A 33 4.72 15.37 -6.31
C ILE A 33 3.22 15.29 -6.02
N LYS A 34 2.56 14.22 -6.44
CA LYS A 34 1.24 13.84 -5.90
C LYS A 34 1.37 13.84 -4.38
N GLU A 35 0.47 14.51 -3.67
CA GLU A 35 0.49 14.58 -2.20
C GLU A 35 0.84 13.22 -1.58
N PRO A 36 1.72 13.20 -0.55
CA PRO A 36 2.16 11.95 0.06
C PRO A 36 0.95 11.15 0.55
N ASN A 37 1.06 9.82 0.49
CA ASN A 37 -0.03 8.95 0.93
C ASN A 37 -0.40 9.28 2.39
N PRO A 38 -1.68 9.53 2.72
CA PRO A 38 -2.07 9.89 4.07
C PRO A 38 -1.95 8.73 5.08
N LEU A 39 -1.80 7.50 4.59
CA LEU A 39 -1.53 6.31 5.40
C LEU A 39 -0.05 5.88 5.32
N ALA A 40 0.50 5.46 6.46
CA ALA A 40 1.82 4.82 6.52
C ALA A 40 1.73 3.32 6.16
N ARG A 41 0.70 2.63 6.65
CA ARG A 41 0.51 1.18 6.44
C ARG A 41 -0.97 0.80 6.59
N LEU A 42 -1.35 -0.26 5.88
CA LEU A 42 -2.58 -1.03 6.12
C LEU A 42 -2.20 -2.49 6.38
N ASP A 43 -2.64 -3.02 7.52
CA ASP A 43 -2.48 -4.39 7.99
C ASP A 43 -3.81 -5.15 7.83
N VAL A 44 -3.70 -6.46 7.61
CA VAL A 44 -4.84 -7.35 7.37
C VAL A 44 -4.82 -8.45 8.44
N LEU A 45 -5.89 -8.54 9.19
CA LEU A 45 -6.04 -9.46 10.31
C LEU A 45 -7.14 -10.46 9.99
N TYR A 46 -6.81 -11.74 10.08
CA TYR A 46 -7.76 -12.83 9.93
C TYR A 46 -8.23 -13.29 11.30
N SER A 47 -9.54 -13.46 11.48
CA SER A 47 -10.08 -14.15 12.64
C SER A 47 -10.11 -15.66 12.37
N SER A 48 -9.67 -16.46 13.35
CA SER A 48 -9.81 -17.92 13.35
C SER A 48 -11.19 -18.37 13.82
N GLU A 49 -11.94 -17.48 14.48
CA GLU A 49 -13.25 -17.78 15.10
C GLU A 49 -14.43 -17.47 14.16
N GLN A 50 -14.25 -16.52 13.24
CA GLN A 50 -15.26 -16.10 12.27
C GLN A 50 -14.61 -15.84 10.90
N PRO A 51 -15.30 -16.03 9.76
CA PRO A 51 -14.77 -15.73 8.43
C PRO A 51 -14.76 -14.22 8.15
N THR A 52 -14.13 -13.46 9.06
CA THR A 52 -14.08 -12.00 9.04
C THR A 52 -12.65 -11.55 8.83
N VAL A 53 -12.49 -10.55 7.97
CA VAL A 53 -11.22 -9.88 7.73
C VAL A 53 -11.28 -8.51 8.38
N ARG A 54 -10.33 -8.20 9.27
CA ARG A 54 -10.21 -6.86 9.82
C ARG A 54 -9.06 -6.13 9.15
N LEU A 55 -9.38 -5.02 8.52
CA LEU A 55 -8.40 -4.05 8.05
C LEU A 55 -8.05 -3.12 9.21
N GLN A 56 -6.76 -2.85 9.41
CA GLN A 56 -6.26 -1.88 10.39
C GLN A 56 -5.20 -1.01 9.71
N TRP A 57 -5.15 0.28 10.00
CA TRP A 57 -4.17 1.17 9.36
C TRP A 57 -3.52 2.14 10.32
N THR A 58 -2.38 2.70 9.89
CA THR A 58 -1.65 3.75 10.61
C THR A 58 -1.52 4.97 9.73
N LEU A 59 -1.59 6.15 10.36
CA LEU A 59 -1.44 7.42 9.67
C LEU A 59 0.01 7.68 9.28
N ALA A 60 0.21 8.40 8.19
CA ALA A 60 1.52 8.94 7.88
C ALA A 60 1.96 9.95 8.97
N PRO A 61 3.27 10.08 9.25
CA PRO A 61 3.75 10.91 10.36
C PRO A 61 3.34 12.39 10.32
N HIS A 62 2.98 12.90 9.14
CA HIS A 62 2.56 14.28 8.91
C HIS A 62 1.05 14.51 9.12
N ILE A 63 0.28 13.46 9.44
CA ILE A 63 -1.17 13.52 9.66
C ILE A 63 -1.47 13.39 11.15
N HIS A 64 -2.16 14.38 11.71
CA HIS A 64 -2.53 14.40 13.13
C HIS A 64 -3.92 13.77 13.35
N SER A 65 -4.02 12.82 14.27
CA SER A 65 -5.28 12.14 14.60
C SER A 65 -6.37 13.09 15.10
N SER A 66 -5.99 14.19 15.76
CA SER A 66 -6.90 15.24 16.24
C SER A 66 -7.63 15.99 15.12
N GLU A 67 -7.18 15.87 13.88
CA GLU A 67 -7.81 16.49 12.72
C GLU A 67 -8.81 15.58 12.02
N ILE A 68 -8.99 14.33 12.46
CA ILE A 68 -9.72 13.30 11.73
C ILE A 68 -11.16 13.15 12.24
N ASN A 69 -12.10 13.16 11.30
CA ASN A 69 -13.53 12.88 11.51
C ASN A 69 -13.94 11.50 10.98
N GLY A 70 -13.07 10.81 10.23
CA GLY A 70 -13.32 9.44 9.83
C GLY A 70 -12.58 9.02 8.57
N TYR A 71 -13.01 7.88 8.02
CA TYR A 71 -12.40 7.26 6.87
C TYR A 71 -13.47 6.80 5.88
N ASP A 72 -13.16 6.90 4.59
CA ASP A 72 -13.97 6.35 3.51
C ASP A 72 -13.12 5.29 2.78
N LEU A 73 -13.52 4.04 2.87
CA LEU A 73 -12.85 2.89 2.26
C LEU A 73 -13.60 2.44 1.02
N ARG A 74 -12.87 2.20 -0.06
CA ARG A 74 -13.38 1.64 -1.32
C ARG A 74 -12.76 0.27 -1.54
N ILE A 75 -13.61 -0.74 -1.72
CA ILE A 75 -13.21 -2.15 -1.74
C ILE A 75 -13.84 -2.87 -2.93
N THR A 76 -13.05 -3.65 -3.67
CA THR A 76 -13.53 -4.49 -4.78
C THR A 76 -12.70 -5.75 -4.89
N ASP A 77 -13.24 -6.81 -5.48
CA ASP A 77 -12.48 -7.98 -5.96
C ASP A 77 -12.30 -7.96 -7.50
N ARG A 78 -12.72 -6.87 -8.15
CA ARG A 78 -12.58 -6.61 -9.58
C ARG A 78 -11.84 -5.30 -9.81
N TYR A 79 -10.53 -5.39 -10.03
CA TYR A 79 -9.65 -4.21 -10.23
C TYR A 79 -9.92 -3.48 -11.56
N ASP A 80 -10.49 -4.18 -12.53
CA ASP A 80 -10.88 -3.67 -13.84
C ASP A 80 -12.06 -2.69 -13.79
N LEU A 81 -12.80 -2.66 -12.67
CA LEU A 81 -13.90 -1.70 -12.51
C LEU A 81 -13.40 -0.28 -12.23
N PRO A 82 -14.14 0.72 -12.74
CA PRO A 82 -13.93 2.09 -12.31
C PRO A 82 -14.14 2.20 -10.79
N GLU A 83 -13.32 3.02 -10.14
CA GLU A 83 -13.30 3.18 -8.68
C GLU A 83 -14.63 3.66 -8.09
N SER A 84 -15.47 4.32 -8.89
CA SER A 84 -16.84 4.71 -8.54
C SER A 84 -17.77 3.52 -8.31
N GLU A 85 -17.45 2.35 -8.86
CA GLU A 85 -18.23 1.11 -8.71
C GLU A 85 -17.71 0.22 -7.57
N TRP A 86 -16.63 0.62 -6.89
CA TRP A 86 -16.12 -0.12 -5.74
C TRP A 86 -17.07 0.04 -4.55
N ARG A 87 -17.16 -0.99 -3.70
CA ARG A 87 -18.02 -0.95 -2.52
C ARG A 87 -17.47 0.07 -1.52
N ASN A 88 -18.32 0.99 -1.09
CA ASN A 88 -17.95 2.04 -0.14
C ASN A 88 -18.28 1.63 1.30
N HIS A 89 -17.30 1.78 2.19
CA HIS A 89 -17.46 1.61 3.63
C HIS A 89 -17.05 2.90 4.33
N ARG A 90 -17.90 3.40 5.23
CA ARG A 90 -17.63 4.62 5.98
C ARG A 90 -17.38 4.27 7.44
N VAL A 91 -16.25 4.76 7.96
CA VAL A 91 -15.90 4.68 9.38
C VAL A 91 -15.97 6.09 9.97
N SER A 92 -16.71 6.25 11.06
CA SER A 92 -16.92 7.53 11.73
C SER A 92 -15.94 7.70 12.91
N GLY A 93 -15.47 8.93 13.11
CA GLY A 93 -14.48 9.26 14.13
C GLY A 93 -13.11 8.66 13.87
N TYR A 94 -12.19 8.88 14.80
CA TYR A 94 -10.85 8.30 14.75
C TYR A 94 -10.86 6.82 15.18
N SER A 95 -11.34 5.96 14.28
CA SER A 95 -11.30 4.50 14.42
C SER A 95 -10.55 3.89 13.22
N PRO A 96 -9.23 3.66 13.31
CA PRO A 96 -8.41 3.25 12.17
C PRO A 96 -8.50 1.74 11.88
N GLN A 97 -9.73 1.21 11.86
CA GLN A 97 -10.02 -0.19 11.60
C GLN A 97 -11.41 -0.38 10.97
N LEU A 98 -11.56 -1.45 10.20
CA LEU A 98 -12.82 -1.89 9.61
C LEU A 98 -12.88 -3.43 9.57
N ALA A 99 -13.94 -4.02 10.12
CA ALA A 99 -14.24 -5.43 9.93
C ALA A 99 -15.05 -5.63 8.64
N LEU A 100 -14.68 -6.64 7.86
CA LEU A 100 -15.30 -7.03 6.60
C LEU A 100 -15.79 -8.47 6.72
N ASP A 101 -17.06 -8.66 6.38
CA ASP A 101 -17.73 -9.94 6.42
C ASP A 101 -18.20 -10.34 5.02
N ASN A 102 -18.56 -11.61 4.84
CA ASN A 102 -19.11 -12.14 3.59
C ASN A 102 -18.20 -11.92 2.37
N LEU A 103 -16.89 -11.91 2.59
CA LEU A 103 -15.91 -11.91 1.51
C LEU A 103 -15.84 -13.31 0.88
N ARG A 104 -15.62 -13.36 -0.43
CA ARG A 104 -15.41 -14.62 -1.13
C ARG A 104 -14.09 -15.22 -0.66
N PRO A 105 -14.01 -16.54 -0.36
CA PRO A 105 -12.75 -17.19 -0.01
C PRO A 105 -11.81 -17.23 -1.22
N TYR A 106 -10.50 -17.33 -0.96
CA TYR A 106 -9.46 -17.38 -2.01
C TYR A 106 -9.64 -16.32 -3.10
N THR A 107 -9.98 -15.10 -2.68
CA THR A 107 -10.29 -13.99 -3.58
C THR A 107 -9.47 -12.77 -3.18
N THR A 108 -8.78 -12.18 -4.16
CA THR A 108 -8.01 -10.95 -3.96
C THR A 108 -8.93 -9.75 -3.98
N TYR A 109 -8.88 -8.97 -2.90
CA TYR A 109 -9.58 -7.71 -2.74
C TYR A 109 -8.59 -6.55 -2.82
N PHE A 110 -9.03 -5.45 -3.43
CA PHE A 110 -8.32 -4.18 -3.56
C PHE A 110 -8.99 -3.14 -2.69
N VAL A 111 -8.20 -2.34 -1.99
CA VAL A 111 -8.66 -1.37 -1.00
C VAL A 111 -7.99 -0.02 -1.25
N ARG A 112 -8.79 1.05 -1.27
CA ARG A 112 -8.31 2.42 -1.14
C ARG A 112 -8.96 3.07 0.08
N VAL A 113 -8.19 3.89 0.78
CA VAL A 113 -8.65 4.58 2.00
C VAL A 113 -8.44 6.07 1.84
N ASP A 114 -9.52 6.85 1.97
CA ASP A 114 -9.47 8.30 2.09
C ASP A 114 -9.69 8.69 3.56
N ILE A 115 -9.08 9.80 3.97
CA ILE A 115 -9.25 10.36 5.32
C ILE A 115 -10.14 11.60 5.27
N ARG A 116 -11.17 11.63 6.09
CA ARG A 116 -12.02 12.81 6.30
C ARG A 116 -11.52 13.61 7.48
N LYS A 117 -11.32 14.90 7.28
CA LYS A 117 -10.90 15.83 8.34
C LYS A 117 -12.10 16.52 9.01
N ASN A 118 -11.85 17.08 10.18
CA ASN A 118 -12.82 17.84 10.97
C ASN A 118 -13.28 19.12 10.26
N ASN A 119 -12.41 19.72 9.44
CA ASN A 119 -12.71 20.92 8.65
C ASN A 119 -13.51 20.63 7.36
N GLY A 120 -13.84 19.37 7.08
CA GLY A 120 -14.55 18.95 5.87
C GLY A 120 -13.65 18.50 4.72
N ASP A 121 -12.33 18.69 4.81
CA ASP A 121 -11.39 18.24 3.78
C ASP A 121 -11.32 16.71 3.69
N VAL A 122 -11.00 16.20 2.50
CA VAL A 122 -10.77 14.78 2.26
C VAL A 122 -9.39 14.56 1.67
N LEU A 123 -8.50 13.93 2.44
CA LEU A 123 -7.20 13.50 1.95
C LEU A 123 -7.36 12.19 1.19
N LYS A 124 -7.06 12.23 -0.11
CA LYS A 124 -7.21 11.06 -0.99
C LYS A 124 -6.06 10.09 -0.82
N GLY A 125 -6.38 8.82 -0.60
CA GLY A 125 -5.39 7.75 -0.64
C GLY A 125 -4.87 7.57 -2.06
N ASN A 126 -3.57 7.63 -2.27
CA ASN A 126 -2.95 7.41 -3.58
C ASN A 126 -2.45 5.97 -3.78
N THR A 127 -2.46 5.18 -2.70
CA THR A 127 -2.08 3.77 -2.70
C THR A 127 -3.32 2.89 -2.81
N ILE A 128 -3.24 1.83 -3.61
CA ILE A 128 -4.21 0.73 -3.63
C ILE A 128 -3.56 -0.44 -2.91
N TYR A 129 -4.11 -0.81 -1.78
CA TYR A 129 -3.72 -2.00 -1.02
C TYR A 129 -4.44 -3.21 -1.59
N ARG A 130 -3.87 -4.41 -1.43
CA ARG A 130 -4.56 -5.65 -1.77
C ARG A 130 -4.35 -6.70 -0.71
N PHE A 131 -5.31 -7.61 -0.57
CA PHE A 131 -5.20 -8.78 0.27
C PHE A 131 -5.99 -9.94 -0.33
N THR A 132 -5.57 -11.16 -0.04
CA THR A 132 -6.28 -12.36 -0.53
C THR A 132 -6.88 -13.07 0.66
N THR A 133 -8.20 -13.27 0.64
CA THR A 133 -8.89 -14.03 1.67
C THR A 133 -8.38 -15.46 1.73
N LEU A 134 -8.37 -16.04 2.93
CA LEU A 134 -7.97 -17.43 3.12
C LEU A 134 -8.92 -18.37 2.35
N SER A 135 -8.36 -19.49 1.89
CA SER A 135 -9.16 -20.56 1.32
C SER A 135 -9.89 -21.30 2.43
N ASN A 136 -11.16 -21.63 2.21
CA ASN A 136 -11.89 -22.58 3.05
C ASN A 136 -11.52 -24.05 2.72
N LEU A 137 -10.65 -24.27 1.72
CA LEU A 137 -10.17 -25.59 1.32
C LEU A 137 -8.82 -25.89 1.99
N PRO A 138 -8.56 -27.15 2.37
CA PRO A 138 -7.23 -27.56 2.80
C PRO A 138 -6.21 -27.24 1.70
N VAL A 139 -5.08 -26.63 2.07
CA VAL A 139 -3.99 -26.29 1.15
C VAL A 139 -3.44 -27.58 0.54
N ILE A 140 -3.62 -27.76 -0.77
CA ILE A 140 -2.93 -28.78 -1.57
C ILE A 140 -1.84 -28.03 -2.33
N PRO A 141 -0.55 -28.19 -2.01
CA PRO A 141 0.52 -27.44 -2.66
C PRO A 141 0.62 -27.83 -4.14
N ASN A 142 0.55 -26.85 -5.04
CA ASN A 142 0.74 -26.99 -6.48
C ASN A 142 1.82 -26.02 -6.98
N GLU A 143 2.83 -26.57 -7.67
CA GLU A 143 4.17 -26.00 -7.87
C GLU A 143 4.32 -24.88 -8.93
N ASN A 144 3.24 -24.32 -9.51
CA ASN A 144 3.35 -23.61 -10.80
C ASN A 144 2.78 -22.18 -10.86
N PHE A 145 2.92 -21.35 -9.82
CA PHE A 145 2.58 -19.92 -9.93
C PHE A 145 3.82 -19.03 -10.11
N VAL A 146 3.89 -18.36 -11.27
CA VAL A 146 4.87 -17.33 -11.62
C VAL A 146 4.10 -16.02 -11.86
N ASP A 147 4.40 -14.97 -11.10
CA ASP A 147 3.87 -13.62 -11.34
C ASP A 147 5.00 -12.59 -11.46
N LYS A 148 4.75 -11.45 -12.12
CA LYS A 148 5.76 -10.47 -12.52
C LYS A 148 5.72 -9.21 -11.63
N GLY A 149 6.66 -9.18 -10.70
CA GLY A 149 7.27 -8.06 -9.95
C GLY A 149 6.68 -6.64 -10.04
N ASN A 150 6.21 -6.14 -8.89
CA ASN A 150 6.60 -4.88 -8.21
C ASN A 150 5.56 -4.54 -7.11
N GLU A 151 5.40 -5.42 -6.13
CA GLU A 151 4.20 -5.40 -5.28
C GLU A 151 4.56 -5.58 -3.81
N VAL A 152 4.16 -4.62 -2.97
CA VAL A 152 4.32 -4.72 -1.51
C VAL A 152 3.15 -5.53 -0.99
N GLN A 153 3.40 -6.80 -0.67
CA GLN A 153 2.41 -7.66 -0.02
C GLN A 153 2.20 -7.22 1.44
N PRO A 154 0.96 -7.09 1.93
CA PRO A 154 0.74 -6.80 3.34
C PRO A 154 1.21 -7.98 4.19
N LEU A 155 1.87 -7.67 5.31
CA LEU A 155 2.16 -8.65 6.35
C LEU A 155 0.83 -9.07 6.97
N ALA A 156 0.44 -10.32 6.81
CA ALA A 156 -0.69 -10.89 7.53
C ALA A 156 -0.20 -11.45 8.86
N PHE A 157 -1.02 -11.33 9.89
CA PHE A 157 -0.78 -12.05 11.12
C PHE A 157 -2.08 -12.57 11.72
N GLU A 158 -2.00 -13.79 12.22
CA GLU A 158 -3.06 -14.53 12.89
C GLU A 158 -2.75 -14.52 14.38
N GLN A 159 -3.61 -13.93 15.21
CA GLN A 159 -3.46 -14.06 16.65
C GLN A 159 -3.99 -15.42 17.08
N ILE A 160 -3.12 -16.28 17.60
CA ILE A 160 -3.49 -17.64 18.02
C ILE A 160 -4.06 -17.61 19.44
N ASP A 161 -3.49 -16.82 20.35
CA ASP A 161 -3.99 -16.60 21.72
C ASP A 161 -3.39 -15.35 22.41
N ARG A 162 -3.52 -15.23 23.75
CA ARG A 162 -2.93 -14.14 24.54
C ARG A 162 -1.40 -14.22 24.51
N GLY A 163 -0.81 -13.49 23.56
CA GLY A 163 0.63 -13.27 23.45
C GLY A 163 1.31 -14.07 22.34
N ARG A 164 0.62 -14.97 21.64
CA ARG A 164 1.17 -15.67 20.47
C ARG A 164 0.52 -15.20 19.19
N VAL A 165 1.37 -14.77 18.26
CA VAL A 165 0.97 -14.33 16.93
C VAL A 165 1.70 -15.19 15.91
N LYS A 166 0.96 -15.75 14.97
CA LYS A 166 1.50 -16.40 13.79
C LYS A 166 1.54 -15.40 12.67
N ILE A 167 2.75 -15.02 12.27
CA ILE A 167 2.95 -14.12 11.15
C ILE A 167 2.88 -14.97 9.89
N ILE A 168 2.04 -14.57 8.95
CA ILE A 168 1.86 -15.22 7.65
C ILE A 168 2.41 -14.25 6.61
N TRP A 169 3.44 -14.69 5.90
CA TRP A 169 3.99 -13.97 4.76
C TRP A 169 4.06 -14.97 3.60
N GLU A 170 3.61 -14.55 2.41
CA GLU A 170 3.86 -15.31 1.20
C GLU A 170 5.10 -14.74 0.54
N PHE A 171 6.12 -15.59 0.35
CA PHE A 171 7.24 -15.20 -0.50
C PHE A 171 6.81 -15.34 -1.96
N HIS A 172 7.24 -14.39 -2.79
CA HIS A 172 7.27 -14.62 -4.23
C HIS A 172 8.03 -15.93 -4.51
N SER A 173 7.51 -16.79 -5.38
CA SER A 173 8.04 -18.15 -5.62
C SER A 173 9.53 -18.17 -6.02
N THR A 174 10.06 -17.05 -6.50
CA THR A 174 11.50 -16.86 -6.82
C THR A 174 12.42 -16.70 -5.59
N VAL A 175 11.88 -16.53 -4.38
CA VAL A 175 12.65 -16.24 -3.14
C VAL A 175 12.75 -17.47 -2.21
N VAL A 176 12.04 -18.56 -2.53
CA VAL A 176 11.92 -19.75 -1.67
C VAL A 176 13.27 -20.41 -1.35
N ASN A 177 14.30 -20.20 -2.18
CA ASN A 177 15.63 -20.76 -1.96
C ASN A 177 16.65 -19.83 -1.26
N ALA A 178 16.28 -18.60 -0.87
CA ALA A 178 17.22 -17.62 -0.30
C ALA A 178 16.83 -17.04 1.08
N ALA A 179 15.62 -17.29 1.58
CA ALA A 179 15.16 -16.68 2.83
C ALA A 179 15.55 -17.49 4.08
N LYS A 180 16.71 -17.21 4.67
CA LYS A 180 16.98 -17.47 6.09
C LYS A 180 16.67 -16.20 6.88
N GLY A 181 15.48 -16.10 7.46
CA GLY A 181 15.10 -15.02 8.37
C GLY A 181 15.31 -15.44 9.83
N TYR A 182 16.04 -14.63 10.60
CA TYR A 182 16.09 -14.72 12.06
C TYR A 182 15.37 -13.50 12.64
N PHE A 183 14.57 -13.70 13.69
CA PHE A 183 13.97 -12.61 14.46
C PHE A 183 14.52 -12.59 15.89
N LYS A 184 14.83 -11.39 16.38
CA LYS A 184 15.16 -11.12 17.78
C LYS A 184 14.04 -10.27 18.36
N LEU A 185 13.39 -10.77 19.40
CA LEU A 185 12.43 -10.01 20.19
C LEU A 185 13.24 -9.08 21.12
N PHE A 186 12.86 -7.79 21.18
CA PHE A 186 13.34 -6.84 22.18
C PHE A 186 12.30 -6.72 23.28
#